data_AF-A0A3P7SDH4-F1
#
_entry.id   AF-A0A3P7SDH4-F1
#
_cell.length_a   1.000
_cell.length_b   1.000
_cell.length_c   1.000
_cell.angle_alpha   90.00
_cell.angle_beta   90.00
_cell.angle_gamma   90.00
#
_symmetry.space_group_name_H-M   'P 1'
#
loop_
_entity.id
_entity.type
_entity.pdbx_description
1 polymer ?
#
loop_
_entity_poly.entity_id
_entity_poly.type
_entity_poly.pdbx_seq_one_letter_code
_entity_poly.pdbx_strand_id
1 'polypeptide(L)'
;MVWLRLAKFYLKRTNKAERSRFLLLGLSPDYLTKALEEGLSDETPFDSLYYRLANLFSNTHTLRDALQQLNSRKLRADESITSLVNDIERLG
;
A
#
# COMPACT_ATOMS: atom_id res chain seq x y z
N MET A 1 -0.63 7.94 4.06
CA MET A 1 0.49 7.20 4.70
C MET A 1 1.34 8.12 5.58
N VAL A 2 0.97 8.31 6.85
CA VAL A 2 1.73 9.15 7.81
C VAL A 2 3.05 8.49 8.23
N TRP A 3 3.06 7.17 8.44
CA TRP A 3 4.24 6.43 8.92
C TRP A 3 5.43 6.45 7.95
N LEU A 4 5.21 6.29 6.63
CA LEU A 4 6.27 6.39 5.62
C LEU A 4 6.92 7.78 5.62
N ARG A 5 6.12 8.85 5.73
CA ARG A 5 6.63 10.22 5.82
C ARG A 5 7.48 10.42 7.09
N LEU A 6 7.04 9.87 8.22
CA LEU A 6 7.81 9.88 9.46
C LEU A 6 9.11 9.08 9.33
N ALA A 7 9.06 7.87 8.77
CA ALA A 7 10.25 7.04 8.53
C ALA A 7 11.28 7.76 7.66
N LYS A 8 10.85 8.40 6.56
CA LYS A 8 11.74 9.22 5.70
C LYS A 8 12.39 10.38 6.46
N PHE A 9 11.65 11.03 7.37
CA PHE A 9 12.19 12.09 8.20
C PHE A 9 13.24 11.59 9.19
N TYR A 10 12.96 10.50 9.92
CA TYR A 10 13.89 9.96 10.92
C TYR A 10 15.14 9.34 10.29
N LEU A 11 14.99 8.63 9.16
CA LEU A 11 16.11 8.00 8.44
C LEU A 11 17.04 9.02 7.76
N LYS A 12 16.64 10.29 7.62
CA LYS A 12 17.54 11.35 7.13
C LYS A 12 18.76 11.53 8.03
N ARG A 13 18.67 11.16 9.31
CA ARG A 13 19.76 11.25 10.29
C ARG A 13 20.65 10.02 10.36
N THR A 14 20.28 8.92 9.69
CA THR A 14 21.08 7.68 9.67
C THR A 14 22.00 7.62 8.46
N ASN A 15 22.96 6.68 8.51
CA ASN A 15 23.87 6.38 7.41
C ASN A 15 23.08 6.05 6.15
N LYS A 16 23.40 6.71 5.03
CA LYS A 16 22.70 6.57 3.75
C LYS A 16 22.67 5.10 3.27
N ALA A 17 23.75 4.36 3.50
CA ALA A 17 23.87 2.95 3.12
C ALA A 17 22.89 2.04 3.89
N GLU A 18 22.47 2.43 5.10
CA GLU A 18 21.64 1.58 5.96
C GLU A 18 20.16 1.95 5.90
N ARG A 19 19.79 3.05 5.24
CA ARG A 19 18.40 3.55 5.23
C ARG A 19 17.41 2.55 4.66
N SER A 20 17.78 1.87 3.59
CA SER A 20 16.92 0.85 2.96
C SER A 20 16.69 -0.32 3.91
N ARG A 21 17.76 -0.82 4.52
CA ARG A 21 17.69 -1.87 5.55
C ARG A 21 16.81 -1.47 6.74
N PHE A 22 17.00 -0.27 7.29
CA PHE A 22 16.18 0.21 8.41
C PHE A 22 14.71 0.41 8.02
N LEU A 23 14.43 0.84 6.80
CA LEU A 23 13.06 0.98 6.31
C LEU A 23 12.36 -0.38 6.23
N LEU A 24 13.05 -1.42 5.73
CA LEU A 24 12.52 -2.79 5.66
C LEU A 24 12.36 -3.43 7.03
N LEU A 25 13.31 -3.22 7.94
CA LEU A 25 13.23 -3.70 9.33
C LEU A 25 12.03 -3.10 10.09
N GLY A 26 11.59 -1.90 9.71
CA GLY A 26 10.42 -1.25 10.30
C GLY A 26 9.08 -1.78 9.79
N LEU A 27 9.06 -2.69 8.82
CA LEU A 27 7.83 -3.28 8.27
C LEU A 27 7.33 -4.41 9.18
N SER A 28 6.01 -4.58 9.23
CA SER A 28 5.43 -5.80 9.79
C SER A 28 5.76 -6.99 8.88
N PRO A 29 5.72 -8.24 9.39
CA PRO A 29 6.00 -9.44 8.59
C PRO A 29 5.18 -9.52 7.29
N ASP A 30 3.91 -9.16 7.34
CA ASP A 30 3.03 -9.19 6.15
C ASP A 30 3.45 -8.17 5.08
N TYR A 31 3.84 -6.97 5.49
CA TYR A 31 4.29 -5.93 4.56
C TYR A 31 5.70 -6.20 4.04
N LEU A 32 6.55 -6.81 4.85
CA LEU A 32 7.88 -7.25 4.42
C LEU A 32 7.76 -8.35 3.37
N THR A 33 6.88 -9.34 3.57
CA THR A 33 6.65 -10.42 2.61
C THR A 33 6.20 -9.86 1.26
N LYS A 34 5.22 -8.95 1.26
CA LYS A 34 4.77 -8.27 0.02
C LYS A 34 5.86 -7.44 -0.64
N ALA A 35 6.70 -6.77 0.14
CA ALA A 35 7.82 -6.02 -0.41
C ALA A 35 8.82 -6.95 -1.10
N LEU A 36 9.12 -8.11 -0.51
CA LEU A 36 10.01 -9.13 -1.09
C LEU A 36 9.42 -9.77 -2.36
N GLU A 37 8.11 -10.03 -2.39
CA GLU A 37 7.40 -10.54 -3.59
C GLU A 37 7.52 -9.57 -4.78
N GLU A 38 7.56 -8.27 -4.52
CA GLU A 38 7.79 -7.21 -5.52
C GLU A 38 9.29 -6.99 -5.85
N GLY A 39 10.17 -7.85 -5.33
CA GLY A 39 11.61 -7.78 -5.53
C GLY A 39 12.30 -6.62 -4.80
N LEU A 40 11.67 -6.03 -3.78
CA LEU A 40 12.28 -4.98 -2.97
C LEU A 40 13.21 -5.59 -1.94
N SER A 41 14.43 -5.05 -1.85
CA SER A 41 15.47 -5.49 -0.92
C SER A 41 16.22 -4.31 -0.31
N ASP A 42 17.12 -4.60 0.63
CA ASP A 42 18.01 -3.61 1.22
C ASP A 42 19.04 -3.04 0.22
N GLU A 43 19.35 -3.79 -0.84
CA GLU A 43 20.11 -3.31 -2.01
C GLU A 43 19.33 -2.30 -2.87
N THR A 44 18.01 -2.20 -2.70
CA THR A 44 17.21 -1.23 -3.45
C THR A 44 17.53 0.19 -2.95
N PRO A 45 17.84 1.15 -3.85
CA PRO A 45 18.09 2.52 -3.46
C PRO A 45 16.94 3.12 -2.65
N PHE A 46 17.25 3.79 -1.55
CA PHE A 46 16.25 4.25 -0.58
C PHE A 46 15.08 5.03 -1.17
N ASP A 47 15.33 5.95 -2.12
CA ASP A 47 14.27 6.74 -2.74
C ASP A 47 13.34 5.88 -3.63
N SER A 48 13.91 4.90 -4.34
CA SER A 48 13.15 3.93 -5.14
C SER A 48 12.33 3.01 -4.23
N LEU A 49 12.95 2.50 -3.16
CA LEU A 49 12.28 1.67 -2.15
C LEU A 49 11.13 2.44 -1.49
N TYR A 50 11.36 3.68 -1.07
CA TYR A 50 10.34 4.55 -0.49
C TYR A 50 9.16 4.76 -1.44
N TYR A 51 9.43 5.06 -2.71
CA TYR A 51 8.40 5.30 -3.71
C TYR A 51 7.59 4.03 -4.01
N ARG A 52 8.27 2.89 -4.20
CA ARG A 52 7.64 1.60 -4.49
C ARG A 52 6.79 1.11 -3.31
N LEU A 53 7.30 1.22 -2.07
CA LEU A 53 6.52 0.90 -0.87
C LEU A 53 5.32 1.85 -0.72
N ALA A 54 5.50 3.14 -1.01
CA ALA A 54 4.39 4.08 -1.00
C ALA A 54 3.31 3.67 -2.00
N ASN A 55 3.66 3.27 -3.23
CA ASN A 55 2.67 2.79 -4.21
C ASN A 55 2.04 1.46 -3.79
N LEU A 56 2.86 0.47 -3.41
CA LEU A 56 2.42 -0.86 -2.98
C LEU A 56 1.38 -0.79 -1.86
N PHE A 57 1.62 0.08 -0.88
CA PHE A 57 0.74 0.21 0.27
C PHE A 57 -0.33 1.30 0.10
N SER A 58 -0.22 2.22 -0.87
CA SER A 58 -1.31 3.17 -1.17
C SER A 58 -2.53 2.44 -1.75
N ASN A 59 -2.31 1.34 -2.49
CA ASN A 59 -3.37 0.50 -3.03
C ASN A 59 -4.12 -0.34 -1.98
N THR A 60 -3.69 -0.34 -0.72
CA THR A 60 -4.48 -0.96 0.36
C THR A 60 -5.60 -0.05 0.85
N HIS A 61 -5.51 1.26 0.63
CA HIS A 61 -6.62 2.18 0.90
C HIS A 61 -7.66 2.12 -0.22
N THR A 62 -7.31 1.96 -1.49
CA THR A 62 -8.31 1.80 -2.55
C THR A 62 -9.17 0.55 -2.37
N LEU A 63 -8.62 -0.58 -1.90
CA LEU A 63 -9.44 -1.76 -1.61
C LEU A 63 -10.34 -1.57 -0.38
N ARG A 64 -9.82 -0.95 0.70
CA ARG A 64 -10.63 -0.64 1.89
C ARG A 64 -11.69 0.42 1.59
N ASP A 65 -11.36 1.45 0.82
CA ASP A 65 -12.25 2.54 0.42
C ASP A 65 -13.27 2.05 -0.62
N ALA A 66 -12.88 1.15 -1.54
CA ALA A 66 -13.80 0.48 -2.45
C ALA A 66 -14.76 -0.44 -1.67
N LEU A 67 -14.25 -1.24 -0.73
CA LEU A 67 -15.08 -2.07 0.15
C LEU A 67 -15.97 -1.21 1.07
N GLN A 68 -15.49 -0.06 1.54
CA GLN A 68 -16.24 0.87 2.36
C GLN A 68 -17.27 1.65 1.53
N GLN A 69 -16.99 1.98 0.26
CA GLN A 69 -17.99 2.48 -0.70
C GLN A 69 -19.04 1.41 -1.01
N LEU A 70 -18.63 0.16 -1.22
CA LEU A 70 -19.54 -0.96 -1.47
C LEU A 70 -20.45 -1.23 -0.26
N ASN A 71 -19.90 -1.14 0.96
CA ASN A 71 -20.64 -1.36 2.20
C ASN A 71 -21.48 -0.13 2.63
N SER A 72 -21.10 1.08 2.21
CA SER A 72 -21.88 2.32 2.44
C SER A 72 -22.96 2.54 1.39
N ARG A 73 -22.86 1.92 0.20
CA ARG A 73 -24.00 1.65 -0.67
C ARG A 73 -24.88 0.62 0.02
N LYS A 74 -25.80 1.06 0.89
CA LYS A 74 -27.00 0.28 1.24
C LYS A 74 -27.57 -0.25 -0.07
N LEU A 75 -27.47 -1.56 -0.32
CA LEU A 75 -28.13 -2.21 -1.44
C LEU A 75 -29.56 -1.69 -1.49
N ARG A 76 -29.85 -0.86 -2.49
CA ARG A 76 -31.23 -0.48 -2.77
C ARG A 76 -31.88 -1.75 -3.27
N ALA A 77 -33.05 -2.09 -2.73
CA ALA A 77 -33.71 -3.36 -2.99
C ALA A 77 -34.10 -3.60 -4.47
N ASP A 78 -33.82 -2.66 -5.38
CA ASP A 78 -34.06 -2.78 -6.82
C ASP A 78 -32.79 -2.97 -7.67
N GLU A 79 -31.59 -2.99 -7.06
CA GLU A 79 -30.35 -3.04 -7.82
C GLU A 79 -30.00 -4.49 -8.19
N SER A 80 -30.13 -4.82 -9.48
CA SER A 80 -29.81 -6.15 -10.01
C SER A 80 -28.33 -6.48 -9.81
N ILE A 81 -28.03 -7.72 -9.43
CA ILE A 81 -26.67 -8.27 -9.23
C ILE A 81 -25.76 -8.00 -10.45
N THR A 82 -26.33 -7.95 -11.66
CA THR A 82 -25.60 -7.60 -12.89
C THR A 82 -25.08 -6.15 -12.93
N SER A 83 -25.74 -5.21 -12.26
CA SER A 83 -25.26 -3.82 -12.13
C SER A 83 -24.05 -3.76 -11.19
N LEU A 84 -24.10 -4.53 -10.10
CA LEU A 84 -23.01 -4.62 -9.13
C LEU A 84 -21.74 -5.25 -9.76
N VAL A 85 -21.91 -6.31 -10.56
CA VAL A 85 -20.79 -6.97 -11.26
C VAL A 85 -20.14 -6.02 -12.26
N ASN A 86 -20.93 -5.29 -13.05
CA ASN A 86 -20.40 -4.30 -14.01
C ASN A 86 -19.65 -3.14 -13.35
N ASP A 87 -20.11 -2.67 -12.19
CA ASP A 87 -19.42 -1.59 -11.45
C ASP A 87 -18.09 -2.08 -10.85
N ILE A 88 -18.01 -3.34 -10.42
CA ILE A 88 -16.77 -3.95 -9.92
C ILE A 88 -15.78 -4.17 -11.06
N GLU A 89 -16.22 -4.63 -12.23
CA GLU A 89 -15.35 -4.82 -13.41
C GLU A 89 -14.76 -3.51 -13.94
N ARG A 90 -15.41 -2.36 -13.69
CA ARG A 90 -14.91 -1.03 -14.08
C ARG A 90 -13.90 -0.42 -13.10
N LEU A 91 -13.75 -1.02 -11.92
CA LEU A 91 -12.84 -0.56 -10.86
C LEU A 91 -11.50 -1.33 -10.83
N GLY A 92 -11.36 -2.40 -11.65
CA GLY A 92 -10.10 -3.10 -11.90
C GLY A 92 -9.35 -2.53 -13.10
#